data_AF-A0A401ITF2-F1
#
_entry.id   AF-A0A401ITF2-F1
#
_cell.length_a   1.000
_cell.length_b   1.000
_cell.length_c   1.000
_cell.angle_alpha   90.00
_cell.angle_beta   90.00
_cell.angle_gamma   90.00
#
_symmetry.space_group_name_H-M   'P 1'
#
loop_
_entity.id
_entity.type
_entity.pdbx_description
1 polymer ?
#
loop_
_entity_poly.entity_id
_entity_poly.type
_entity_poly.pdbx_seq_one_letter_code
_entity_poly.pdbx_strand_id
1 'polypeptide(L)'
;MIKYIIEVKDILLEMPSLPYSFAVKYAMIKSDYFYSLRKSELTSMNNILNYQHLLNIVLCGILIAIVLFGTLPLFILTAVFIALFLSVKVSVLVQYNLRLKVVLVVAYIFAMIVQIVFYATAVFPANGTDHLYLRIIAALFLPLPFLLEQIVVQNKNSSFYLPSVEDITTFTFAELQKNQERLRHSMASFSRIRTVFSPNNMQEIFGDLNRHSSFRYINDGSLAEDYFHTAAESLDDPYIYIIISNTGSAASELISLFTQKQFNHASLSFDQDLKTIVSYNGGERVYPPGLNQEMLEAFHKKADASVLIYRLAVTRKQKEKMLTTIREINETGSAYNILGLLTKHSLRRNIMFCSQFVYSMLQIAGANYFEKQPGMVQPTDFIELDYHRQLEYVSEIKF
;
A
#
# COMPACT_ATOMS: atom_id res chain seq x y z
N MET A 1 8.17 39.80 -19.84
CA MET A 1 8.30 40.37 -21.20
C MET A 1 8.38 39.28 -22.26
N ILE A 2 9.35 38.36 -22.19
CA ILE A 2 9.52 37.24 -23.15
C ILE A 2 8.27 36.34 -23.25
N LYS A 3 7.63 36.00 -22.12
CA LYS A 3 6.41 35.19 -22.08
C LYS A 3 5.22 35.83 -22.81
N TYR A 4 5.05 37.15 -22.66
CA TYR A 4 3.99 37.91 -23.34
C TYR A 4 4.22 38.00 -24.85
N ILE A 5 5.48 38.09 -25.28
CA ILE A 5 5.83 38.11 -26.71
C ILE A 5 5.47 36.77 -27.38
N ILE A 6 5.64 35.65 -26.66
CA ILE A 6 5.27 34.32 -27.13
C ILE A 6 3.74 34.18 -27.21
N GLU A 7 3.00 34.51 -26.15
CA GLU A 7 1.52 34.43 -26.14
C GLU A 7 0.87 35.33 -27.20
N VAL A 8 1.39 36.54 -27.42
CA VAL A 8 0.89 37.45 -28.47
C VAL A 8 1.16 36.89 -29.86
N LYS A 9 2.33 36.27 -30.07
CA LYS A 9 2.67 35.61 -31.33
C LYS A 9 1.74 34.43 -31.61
N ASP A 10 1.44 33.62 -30.60
CA ASP A 10 0.53 32.48 -30.72
C ASP A 10 -0.92 32.91 -31.00
N ILE A 11 -1.40 33.97 -30.34
CA ILE A 11 -2.74 34.54 -30.59
C ILE A 11 -2.87 35.08 -32.02
N LEU A 12 -1.81 35.73 -32.54
CA LEU A 12 -1.80 36.26 -33.91
C LEU A 12 -1.66 35.16 -34.96
N LEU A 13 -1.08 34.00 -34.61
CA LEU A 13 -1.06 32.82 -35.47
C LEU A 13 -2.43 32.14 -35.55
N GLU A 14 -3.18 32.09 -34.44
CA GLU A 14 -4.53 31.53 -34.40
C GLU A 14 -5.59 32.47 -34.98
N MET A 15 -5.39 33.79 -34.85
CA MET A 15 -6.36 34.82 -35.28
C MET A 15 -5.64 35.94 -36.07
N PRO A 16 -5.26 35.70 -37.33
CA PRO A 16 -4.41 36.61 -38.11
C PRO A 16 -5.08 37.95 -38.48
N SER A 17 -6.41 38.05 -38.37
CA SER A 17 -7.16 39.29 -38.62
C SER A 17 -7.27 40.20 -37.40
N LEU A 18 -6.73 39.82 -36.25
CA LEU A 18 -6.84 40.60 -35.01
C LEU A 18 -5.81 41.75 -35.00
N PRO A 19 -6.21 43.00 -34.69
CA PRO A 19 -5.25 44.09 -34.55
C PRO A 19 -4.22 43.80 -33.45
N TYR A 20 -2.93 44.03 -33.74
CA TYR A 20 -1.83 43.74 -32.80
C TYR A 20 -2.04 44.36 -31.41
N SER A 21 -2.55 45.59 -31.35
CA SER A 21 -2.85 46.28 -30.09
C SER A 21 -3.92 45.56 -29.26
N PHE A 22 -4.86 44.87 -29.90
CA PHE A 22 -5.90 44.09 -29.25
C PHE A 22 -5.35 42.74 -28.77
N ALA A 23 -4.50 42.08 -29.57
CA ALA A 23 -3.84 40.83 -29.19
C ALA A 23 -2.94 41.01 -27.94
N VAL A 24 -2.21 42.12 -27.86
CA VAL A 24 -1.40 42.47 -26.67
C VAL A 24 -2.29 42.66 -25.44
N LYS A 25 -3.39 43.42 -25.57
CA LYS A 25 -4.31 43.70 -24.46
C LYS A 25 -5.01 42.43 -23.98
N TYR A 26 -5.38 41.54 -24.90
CA TYR A 26 -5.99 40.25 -24.60
C TYR A 26 -5.01 39.29 -23.91
N ALA A 27 -3.74 39.21 -24.37
CA ALA A 27 -2.70 38.42 -23.71
C ALA A 27 -2.43 38.89 -22.27
N MET A 28 -2.40 40.20 -22.03
CA MET A 28 -2.27 40.77 -20.68
C MET A 28 -3.43 40.37 -19.76
N ILE A 29 -4.67 40.54 -20.22
CA ILE A 29 -5.87 40.18 -19.44
C ILE A 29 -5.91 38.67 -19.15
N LYS A 30 -5.60 37.83 -20.15
CA LYS A 30 -5.58 36.37 -20.02
C LYS A 30 -4.53 35.94 -19.01
N SER A 31 -3.30 36.44 -19.09
CA SER A 31 -2.22 36.11 -18.17
C SER A 31 -2.52 36.54 -16.72
N ASP A 32 -3.03 37.76 -16.51
CA ASP A 32 -3.39 38.26 -15.19
C ASP A 32 -4.57 37.46 -14.59
N TYR A 33 -5.56 37.09 -15.42
CA TYR A 33 -6.66 36.21 -15.03
C TYR A 33 -6.15 34.82 -14.60
N PHE A 34 -5.32 34.16 -15.41
CA PHE A 34 -4.75 32.85 -15.06
C PHE A 34 -3.79 32.90 -13.86
N TYR A 35 -3.05 33.99 -13.66
CA TYR A 35 -2.22 34.17 -12.48
C TYR A 35 -3.07 34.33 -11.22
N SER A 36 -4.16 35.12 -11.30
CA SER A 36 -5.09 35.29 -10.19
C SER A 36 -5.84 33.99 -9.82
N LEU A 37 -6.26 33.21 -10.83
CA LEU A 37 -6.86 31.88 -10.63
C LEU A 37 -5.86 30.93 -9.98
N ARG A 38 -4.64 30.84 -10.52
CA ARG A 38 -3.63 29.94 -9.97
C ARG A 38 -3.26 30.31 -8.53
N LYS A 39 -3.19 31.61 -8.23
CA LYS A 39 -2.93 32.11 -6.87
C LYS A 39 -4.10 31.83 -5.93
N SER A 40 -5.35 31.95 -6.39
CA SER A 40 -6.54 31.60 -5.59
C SER A 40 -6.66 30.08 -5.35
N GLU A 41 -6.31 29.26 -6.34
CA GLU A 41 -6.24 27.80 -6.23
C GLU A 41 -5.13 27.36 -5.29
N LEU A 42 -3.92 27.94 -5.39
CA LEU A 42 -2.79 27.67 -4.49
C LEU A 42 -3.10 28.07 -3.04
N THR A 43 -3.77 29.21 -2.84
CA THR A 43 -4.20 29.63 -1.48
C THR A 43 -5.32 28.77 -0.94
N SER A 44 -6.29 28.36 -1.77
CA SER A 44 -7.33 27.40 -1.40
C SER A 44 -6.76 26.03 -1.01
N MET A 45 -5.83 25.49 -1.81
CA MET A 45 -5.13 24.24 -1.51
C MET A 45 -4.31 24.31 -0.21
N ASN A 46 -3.55 25.39 -0.01
CA ASN A 46 -2.80 25.58 1.23
C ASN A 46 -3.72 25.69 2.45
N ASN A 47 -4.89 26.34 2.32
CA ASN A 47 -5.85 26.44 3.40
C ASN A 47 -6.49 25.08 3.75
N ILE A 48 -6.77 24.24 2.74
CA ILE A 48 -7.29 22.88 2.95
C ILE A 48 -6.24 21.98 3.62
N LEU A 49 -4.98 22.04 3.15
CA LEU A 49 -3.88 21.28 3.74
C LEU A 49 -3.58 21.71 5.18
N ASN A 50 -3.59 23.02 5.46
CA ASN A 50 -3.41 23.55 6.80
C ASN A 50 -4.57 23.15 7.74
N TYR A 51 -5.80 23.12 7.23
CA TYR A 51 -6.96 22.66 8.00
C TYR A 51 -6.91 21.16 8.32
N GLN A 52 -6.55 20.32 7.34
CA GLN A 52 -6.34 18.89 7.57
C GLN A 52 -5.19 18.62 8.56
N HIS A 53 -4.10 19.37 8.45
CA HIS A 53 -2.98 19.29 9.39
C HIS A 53 -3.41 19.69 10.81
N LEU A 54 -4.19 20.77 10.96
CA LEU A 54 -4.73 21.21 12.24
C LEU A 54 -5.67 20.14 12.84
N LEU A 55 -6.56 19.56 12.04
CA LEU A 55 -7.44 18.47 12.48
C LEU A 55 -6.65 17.24 12.95
N ASN A 56 -5.58 16.87 12.24
CA ASN A 56 -4.71 15.76 12.63
C ASN A 56 -3.96 16.05 13.93
N ILE A 57 -3.49 17.28 14.15
CA ILE A 57 -2.89 17.70 15.42
C ILE A 57 -3.90 17.58 16.55
N VAL A 58 -5.13 18.07 16.36
CA VAL A 58 -6.19 18.01 17.37
C VAL A 58 -6.55 16.55 17.68
N LEU A 59 -6.68 15.69 16.67
CA LEU A 59 -6.96 14.26 16.84
C LEU A 59 -5.83 13.56 17.62
N CYS A 60 -4.57 13.82 17.27
CA CYS A 60 -3.42 13.29 17.99
C CYS A 60 -3.41 13.79 19.45
N GLY A 61 -3.71 15.06 19.68
CA GLY A 61 -3.84 15.65 21.02
C GLY A 61 -4.94 14.97 21.85
N ILE A 62 -6.10 14.69 21.25
CA ILE A 62 -7.20 13.96 21.92
C ILE A 62 -6.78 12.53 22.26
N LEU A 63 -6.13 11.82 21.34
CA LEU A 63 -5.64 10.46 21.60
C LEU A 63 -4.57 10.44 22.71
N ILE A 64 -3.64 11.40 22.72
CA ILE A 64 -2.64 11.54 23.78
C ILE A 64 -3.32 11.83 25.11
N ALA A 65 -4.33 12.72 25.14
CA ALA A 65 -5.10 13.00 26.35
C ALA A 65 -5.84 11.75 26.87
N ILE A 66 -6.44 10.94 25.98
CA ILE A 66 -7.08 9.67 26.33
C ILE A 66 -6.06 8.65 26.86
N VAL A 67 -4.84 8.60 26.34
CA VAL A 67 -3.79 7.72 26.87
C VAL A 67 -3.38 8.12 28.30
N LEU A 68 -3.15 9.42 28.52
CA LEU A 68 -2.63 9.95 29.78
C LEU A 68 -3.69 9.96 30.89
N PHE A 69 -4.93 10.33 30.56
CA PHE A 69 -6.01 10.54 31.53
C PHE A 69 -7.16 9.53 31.41
N GLY A 70 -7.04 8.56 30.50
CA GLY A 70 -8.11 7.62 30.22
C GLY A 70 -8.39 6.65 31.36
N THR A 71 -9.67 6.52 31.67
CA THR A 71 -10.24 5.51 32.57
C THR A 71 -11.02 4.50 31.74
N LEU A 72 -11.26 3.30 32.30
CA LEU A 72 -12.09 2.28 31.64
C LEU A 72 -13.45 2.83 31.14
N PRO A 73 -14.23 3.60 31.93
CA PRO A 73 -15.47 4.20 31.44
C PRO A 73 -15.27 5.14 30.25
N LEU A 74 -14.18 5.92 30.22
CA LEU A 74 -13.92 6.86 29.13
C LEU A 74 -13.59 6.12 27.81
N PHE A 75 -12.81 5.05 27.87
CA PHE A 75 -12.52 4.22 26.70
C PHE A 75 -13.77 3.53 26.16
N ILE A 76 -14.61 2.97 27.04
CA ILE A 76 -15.89 2.35 26.66
C ILE A 76 -16.81 3.39 26.02
N LEU A 77 -17.01 4.55 26.66
CA LEU A 77 -17.87 5.61 26.15
C LEU A 77 -17.40 6.09 24.76
N THR A 78 -16.09 6.20 24.57
CA THR A 78 -15.49 6.61 23.28
C THR A 78 -15.76 5.58 22.19
N ALA A 79 -15.56 4.28 22.45
CA ALA A 79 -15.85 3.22 21.49
C ALA A 79 -17.34 3.16 21.11
N VAL A 80 -18.23 3.29 22.10
CA VAL A 80 -19.69 3.36 21.89
C VAL A 80 -20.05 4.58 21.04
N PHE A 81 -19.51 5.74 21.36
CA PHE A 81 -19.76 6.97 20.61
C PHE A 81 -19.31 6.84 19.15
N ILE A 82 -18.12 6.31 18.89
CA ILE A 82 -17.60 6.08 17.53
C ILE A 82 -18.52 5.13 16.75
N ALA A 83 -18.88 3.99 17.35
CA ALA A 83 -19.74 3.01 16.69
C ALA A 83 -21.14 3.57 16.38
N LEU A 84 -21.72 4.33 17.32
CA LEU A 84 -23.01 4.98 17.14
C LEU A 84 -22.93 6.05 16.04
N PHE A 85 -21.92 6.93 16.10
CA PHE A 85 -21.71 7.99 15.11
C PHE A 85 -21.57 7.41 13.70
N LEU A 86 -20.73 6.37 13.52
CA LEU A 86 -20.54 5.72 12.23
C LEU A 86 -21.80 5.00 11.74
N SER A 87 -22.54 4.37 12.64
CA SER A 87 -23.81 3.71 12.31
C SER A 87 -24.86 4.72 11.83
N VAL A 88 -24.98 5.86 12.50
CA VAL A 88 -25.87 6.97 12.10
C VAL A 88 -25.39 7.58 10.77
N LYS A 89 -24.09 7.85 10.63
CA LYS A 89 -23.49 8.36 9.39
C LYS A 89 -23.84 7.47 8.21
N VAL A 90 -23.58 6.17 8.30
CA VAL A 90 -23.87 5.22 7.23
C VAL A 90 -25.37 5.09 6.96
N SER A 91 -26.21 5.19 7.99
CA SER A 91 -27.65 5.06 7.85
C SER A 91 -28.29 6.29 7.18
N VAL A 92 -27.85 7.50 7.54
CA VAL A 92 -28.49 8.78 7.17
C VAL A 92 -27.73 9.55 6.10
N LEU A 93 -26.42 9.71 6.28
CA LEU A 93 -25.60 10.63 5.45
C LEU A 93 -25.09 9.98 4.17
N VAL A 94 -24.93 8.65 4.17
CA VAL A 94 -24.29 7.94 3.06
C VAL A 94 -25.31 7.19 2.22
N GLN A 95 -25.26 7.39 0.90
CA GLN A 95 -26.14 6.75 -0.07
C GLN A 95 -25.63 5.35 -0.46
N TYR A 96 -25.68 4.42 0.50
CA TYR A 96 -25.42 3.00 0.26
C TYR A 96 -26.70 2.18 0.13
N ASN A 97 -26.60 1.01 -0.53
CA ASN A 97 -27.70 0.05 -0.53
C ASN A 97 -27.96 -0.51 0.88
N LEU A 98 -29.22 -0.87 1.18
CA LEU A 98 -29.64 -1.30 2.52
C LEU A 98 -28.77 -2.43 3.07
N ARG A 99 -28.37 -3.38 2.23
CA ARG A 99 -27.48 -4.49 2.62
C ARG A 99 -26.10 -4.01 3.07
N LEU A 100 -25.47 -3.09 2.34
CA LEU A 100 -24.17 -2.54 2.75
C LEU A 100 -24.28 -1.73 4.04
N LYS A 101 -25.38 -0.97 4.22
CA LYS A 101 -25.66 -0.29 5.49
C LYS A 101 -25.72 -1.28 6.65
N VAL A 102 -26.48 -2.36 6.49
CA VAL A 102 -26.59 -3.42 7.52
C VAL A 102 -25.24 -4.08 7.80
N VAL A 103 -24.47 -4.45 6.77
CA VAL A 103 -23.14 -5.06 6.95
C VAL A 103 -22.19 -4.14 7.69
N LEU A 104 -22.14 -2.86 7.33
CA LEU A 104 -21.28 -1.88 7.99
C LEU A 104 -21.71 -1.63 9.45
N VAL A 105 -23.01 -1.50 9.71
CA VAL A 105 -23.53 -1.35 11.08
C VAL A 105 -23.18 -2.56 11.94
N VAL A 106 -23.36 -3.78 11.42
CA VAL A 106 -22.96 -5.01 12.13
C VAL A 106 -21.45 -5.03 12.38
N ALA A 107 -20.64 -4.62 11.40
CA ALA A 107 -19.19 -4.56 11.56
C ALA A 107 -18.75 -3.53 12.62
N TYR A 108 -19.39 -2.36 12.69
CA TYR A 108 -19.11 -1.36 13.72
C TYR A 108 -19.49 -1.84 15.12
N ILE A 109 -20.64 -2.52 15.27
CA ILE A 109 -21.06 -3.11 16.54
C ILE A 109 -20.09 -4.21 16.97
N PHE A 110 -19.66 -5.07 16.04
CA PHE A 110 -18.69 -6.12 16.34
C PHE A 110 -17.34 -5.54 16.80
N ALA A 111 -16.82 -4.53 16.08
CA ALA A 111 -15.58 -3.86 16.45
C ALA A 111 -15.68 -3.21 17.84
N MET A 112 -16.80 -2.57 18.16
CA MET A 112 -17.08 -2.00 19.48
C MET A 112 -17.05 -3.07 20.58
N ILE A 113 -17.69 -4.22 20.37
CA ILE A 113 -17.69 -5.32 21.35
C ILE A 113 -16.26 -5.81 21.60
N VAL A 114 -15.48 -6.04 20.54
CA VAL A 114 -14.07 -6.47 20.64
C VAL A 114 -13.24 -5.42 21.40
N GLN A 115 -13.43 -4.13 21.10
CA GLN A 115 -12.75 -3.03 21.81
C GLN A 115 -13.12 -3.02 23.30
N ILE A 116 -14.40 -3.12 23.66
CA ILE A 116 -14.86 -3.12 25.06
C ILE A 116 -14.27 -4.31 25.83
N VAL A 117 -14.30 -5.51 25.25
CA VAL A 117 -13.71 -6.71 25.87
C VAL A 117 -12.22 -6.52 26.09
N PHE A 118 -11.50 -6.01 25.09
CA PHE A 118 -10.07 -5.71 25.21
C PHE A 118 -9.78 -4.68 26.32
N TYR A 119 -10.57 -3.61 26.41
CA TYR A 119 -10.39 -2.59 27.46
C TYR A 119 -10.62 -3.15 28.87
N ALA A 120 -11.68 -3.94 29.05
CA ALA A 120 -12.04 -4.49 30.35
C ALA A 120 -11.13 -5.63 30.83
N THR A 121 -10.52 -6.38 29.89
CA THR A 121 -9.75 -7.59 30.23
C THR A 121 -8.24 -7.39 30.15
N ALA A 122 -7.76 -6.63 29.16
CA ALA A 122 -6.33 -6.44 28.92
C ALA A 122 -5.83 -5.09 29.44
N VAL A 123 -6.58 -4.01 29.23
CA VAL A 123 -6.08 -2.64 29.49
C VAL A 123 -6.31 -2.20 30.93
N PHE A 124 -7.49 -2.47 31.49
CA PHE A 124 -7.89 -2.13 32.86
C PHE A 124 -8.40 -3.37 33.61
N PRO A 125 -7.53 -4.37 33.85
CA PRO A 125 -7.91 -5.59 34.57
C PRO A 125 -8.25 -5.28 36.04
N ALA A 126 -9.29 -5.91 36.58
CA ALA A 126 -9.79 -5.64 37.94
C ALA A 126 -8.74 -5.81 39.06
N ASN A 127 -7.73 -6.67 38.86
CA ASN A 127 -6.71 -7.01 39.86
C ASN A 127 -5.27 -6.79 39.38
N GLY A 128 -5.06 -6.03 38.30
CA GLY A 128 -3.74 -5.85 37.69
C GLY A 128 -3.18 -4.43 37.80
N THR A 129 -1.87 -4.28 37.57
CA THR A 129 -1.22 -2.97 37.45
C THR A 129 -1.55 -2.34 36.11
N ASP A 130 -2.09 -1.12 36.13
CA ASP A 130 -2.32 -0.33 34.93
C ASP A 130 -1.02 -0.08 34.17
N HIS A 131 -0.96 -0.57 32.94
CA HIS A 131 0.21 -0.42 32.08
C HIS A 131 -0.04 0.65 31.00
N LEU A 132 0.75 1.73 31.04
CA LEU A 132 0.64 2.84 30.09
C LEU A 132 0.75 2.40 28.62
N TYR A 133 1.59 1.40 28.31
CA TYR A 133 1.74 0.88 26.95
C TYR A 133 0.46 0.19 26.43
N LEU A 134 -0.33 -0.47 27.30
CA LEU A 134 -1.61 -1.06 26.91
C LEU A 134 -2.66 0.02 26.62
N ARG A 135 -2.61 1.16 27.31
CA ARG A 135 -3.45 2.33 27.00
C ARG A 135 -3.08 2.96 25.66
N ILE A 136 -1.79 3.01 25.32
CA ILE A 136 -1.32 3.44 23.99
C ILE A 136 -1.87 2.52 22.91
N ILE A 137 -1.74 1.20 23.08
CA ILE A 137 -2.30 0.22 22.16
C ILE A 137 -3.81 0.40 22.03
N ALA A 138 -4.54 0.50 23.14
CA ALA A 138 -5.98 0.73 23.17
C ALA A 138 -6.42 1.99 22.42
N ALA A 139 -5.67 3.09 22.57
CA ALA A 139 -5.93 4.34 21.87
C ALA A 139 -5.64 4.25 20.37
N LEU A 140 -4.61 3.49 19.96
CA LEU A 140 -4.34 3.21 18.54
C LEU A 140 -5.42 2.35 17.88
N PHE A 141 -6.13 1.52 18.65
CA PHE A 141 -7.26 0.73 18.16
C PHE A 141 -8.57 1.52 18.08
N LEU A 142 -8.71 2.69 18.73
CA LEU A 142 -9.94 3.50 18.68
C LEU A 142 -10.36 3.92 17.26
N PRO A 143 -9.45 4.33 16.35
CA PRO A 143 -9.80 4.72 14.98
C PRO A 143 -10.14 3.54 14.06
N LEU A 144 -9.92 2.28 14.47
CA LEU A 144 -10.11 1.09 13.63
C LEU A 144 -11.50 1.02 12.95
N PRO A 145 -12.63 1.36 13.62
CA PRO A 145 -13.94 1.34 12.98
C PRO A 145 -14.06 2.27 11.76
N PHE A 146 -13.29 3.36 11.69
CA PHE A 146 -13.29 4.26 10.53
C PHE A 146 -12.67 3.62 9.28
N LEU A 147 -11.76 2.64 9.47
CA LEU A 147 -11.12 1.92 8.37
C LEU A 147 -12.03 0.82 7.79
N LEU A 148 -12.99 0.32 8.57
CA LEU A 148 -13.92 -0.74 8.13
C LEU A 148 -14.76 -0.32 6.93
N GLU A 149 -15.15 0.96 6.86
CA GLU A 149 -15.87 1.51 5.70
C GLU A 149 -15.04 1.36 4.41
N GLN A 150 -13.76 1.72 4.46
CA GLN A 150 -12.85 1.66 3.31
C GLN A 150 -12.62 0.20 2.88
N ILE A 151 -12.42 -0.72 3.82
CA ILE A 151 -12.19 -2.14 3.55
C ILE A 151 -13.43 -2.77 2.90
N VAL A 152 -14.62 -2.52 3.44
CA VAL A 152 -15.87 -3.13 2.93
C VAL A 152 -16.29 -2.52 1.58
N VAL A 153 -16.04 -1.22 1.37
CA VAL A 153 -16.41 -0.51 0.13
C VAL A 153 -15.41 -0.78 -1.01
N GLN A 154 -14.10 -0.80 -0.76
CA GLN A 154 -13.11 -1.14 -1.80
C GLN A 154 -13.31 -2.57 -2.35
N ASN A 155 -13.90 -3.45 -1.55
CA ASN A 155 -14.22 -4.82 -1.96
C ASN A 155 -15.46 -4.92 -2.90
N LYS A 156 -16.16 -3.81 -3.19
CA LYS A 156 -17.49 -3.78 -3.82
C LYS A 156 -17.58 -3.13 -5.21
N ASN A 157 -16.46 -2.99 -5.93
CA ASN A 157 -16.51 -2.70 -7.38
C ASN A 157 -16.91 -3.92 -8.25
N SER A 158 -17.34 -5.04 -7.65
CA SER A 158 -18.11 -6.08 -8.33
C SER A 158 -19.58 -5.98 -7.91
N SER A 159 -20.42 -5.53 -8.83
CA SER A 159 -21.86 -5.36 -8.68
C SER A 159 -22.53 -6.69 -8.31
N PHE A 160 -22.80 -6.87 -7.01
CA PHE A 160 -23.53 -8.01 -6.48
C PHE A 160 -25.03 -7.83 -6.74
N TYR A 161 -25.46 -8.14 -7.96
CA TYR A 161 -26.88 -8.38 -8.25
C TYR A 161 -27.28 -9.69 -7.58
N LEU A 162 -28.19 -9.62 -6.61
CA LEU A 162 -29.03 -10.77 -6.26
C LEU A 162 -30.38 -10.51 -6.89
N PRO A 163 -30.97 -11.54 -7.51
CA PRO A 163 -32.19 -11.38 -8.27
C PRO A 163 -33.37 -11.23 -7.29
N SER A 164 -34.48 -10.67 -7.77
CA SER A 164 -35.65 -10.33 -6.97
C SER A 164 -36.40 -11.60 -6.54
N VAL A 165 -37.36 -11.50 -5.62
CA VAL A 165 -38.06 -12.67 -5.05
C VAL A 165 -38.88 -13.45 -6.11
N GLU A 166 -39.11 -12.89 -7.30
CA GLU A 166 -39.68 -13.62 -8.44
C GLU A 166 -38.67 -14.57 -9.12
N ASP A 167 -37.36 -14.34 -8.98
CA ASP A 167 -36.30 -15.13 -9.60
C ASP A 167 -35.87 -16.36 -8.76
N ILE A 168 -36.40 -16.50 -7.54
CA ILE A 168 -36.08 -17.60 -6.61
C ILE A 168 -36.68 -18.94 -7.09
N THR A 169 -37.59 -18.91 -8.06
CA THR A 169 -38.29 -20.12 -8.54
C THR A 169 -37.59 -20.82 -9.71
N THR A 170 -36.54 -20.22 -10.27
CA THR A 170 -35.80 -20.78 -11.42
C THR A 170 -34.35 -21.10 -11.09
N PHE A 171 -34.09 -21.86 -10.03
CA PHE A 171 -32.75 -22.46 -9.86
C PHE A 171 -32.59 -23.63 -10.83
N THR A 172 -31.79 -23.45 -11.88
CA THR A 172 -31.28 -24.58 -12.68
C THR A 172 -30.07 -25.20 -11.99
N PHE A 173 -29.92 -26.53 -12.10
CA PHE A 173 -28.85 -27.31 -11.45
C PHE A 173 -27.43 -26.76 -11.73
N ALA A 174 -27.23 -26.09 -12.87
CA ALA A 174 -25.99 -25.41 -13.23
C ALA A 174 -25.63 -24.22 -12.32
N GLU A 175 -26.61 -23.49 -11.79
CA GLU A 175 -26.37 -22.39 -10.85
C GLU A 175 -26.06 -22.87 -9.43
N LEU A 176 -26.62 -24.01 -9.04
CA LEU A 176 -26.28 -24.71 -7.78
C LEU A 176 -24.83 -25.19 -7.79
N GLN A 177 -24.36 -25.74 -8.91
CA GLN A 177 -22.97 -26.14 -9.09
C GLN A 177 -22.02 -24.93 -9.09
N LYS A 178 -22.43 -23.81 -9.72
CA LYS A 178 -21.70 -22.53 -9.69
C LYS A 178 -21.62 -21.92 -8.28
N ASN A 179 -22.66 -22.13 -7.46
CA ASN A 179 -22.67 -21.72 -6.05
C ASN A 179 -21.85 -22.65 -5.14
N GLN A 180 -21.73 -23.95 -5.46
CA GLN A 180 -20.82 -24.87 -4.77
C GLN A 180 -19.35 -24.45 -4.93
N GLU A 181 -18.94 -24.01 -6.13
CA GLU A 181 -17.58 -23.50 -6.35
C GLU A 181 -17.32 -22.20 -5.58
N ARG A 182 -18.31 -21.28 -5.53
CA ARG A 182 -18.23 -20.09 -4.68
C ARG A 182 -18.13 -20.43 -3.19
N LEU A 183 -18.91 -21.41 -2.73
CA LEU A 183 -18.85 -21.90 -1.35
C LEU A 183 -17.50 -22.55 -1.04
N ARG A 184 -16.93 -23.35 -1.96
CA ARG A 184 -15.56 -23.87 -1.83
C ARG A 184 -14.54 -22.75 -1.75
N HIS A 185 -14.61 -21.73 -2.60
CA HIS A 185 -13.70 -20.57 -2.55
C HIS A 185 -13.84 -19.75 -1.27
N SER A 186 -15.06 -19.58 -0.74
CA SER A 186 -15.29 -18.93 0.55
C SER A 186 -14.78 -19.78 1.71
N MET A 187 -14.97 -21.10 1.67
CA MET A 187 -14.41 -22.03 2.68
C MET A 187 -12.88 -22.09 2.62
N ALA A 188 -12.28 -22.08 1.42
CA ALA A 188 -10.84 -22.02 1.22
C ALA A 188 -10.25 -20.69 1.73
N SER A 189 -10.95 -19.57 1.52
CA SER A 189 -10.59 -18.27 2.12
C SER A 189 -10.66 -18.30 3.64
N PHE A 190 -11.69 -18.92 4.22
CA PHE A 190 -11.85 -19.05 5.67
C PHE A 190 -10.79 -19.98 6.31
N SER A 191 -10.47 -21.09 5.66
CA SER A 191 -9.38 -21.97 6.11
C SER A 191 -8.01 -21.27 6.01
N ARG A 192 -7.81 -20.42 4.99
CA ARG A 192 -6.60 -19.59 4.86
C ARG A 192 -6.51 -18.59 6.02
N ILE A 193 -7.59 -17.86 6.33
CA ILE A 193 -7.64 -16.96 7.51
C ILE A 193 -7.31 -17.70 8.80
N ARG A 194 -7.92 -18.87 9.04
CA ARG A 194 -7.63 -19.69 10.24
C ARG A 194 -6.16 -20.11 10.34
N THR A 195 -5.53 -20.41 9.21
CA THR A 195 -4.13 -20.82 9.15
C THR A 195 -3.20 -19.64 9.47
N VAL A 196 -3.47 -18.47 8.89
CA VAL A 196 -2.69 -17.23 9.13
C VAL A 196 -2.77 -16.80 10.59
N PHE A 197 -3.95 -16.85 11.21
CA PHE A 197 -4.14 -16.51 12.63
C PHE A 197 -3.88 -17.68 13.59
N SER A 198 -3.24 -18.76 13.13
CA SER A 198 -2.87 -19.86 14.02
C SER A 198 -1.84 -19.40 15.07
N PRO A 199 -1.82 -19.99 16.28
CA PRO A 199 -0.89 -19.58 17.34
C PRO A 199 0.58 -19.58 16.90
N ASN A 200 0.98 -20.56 16.09
CA ASN A 200 2.35 -20.69 15.59
C ASN A 200 2.69 -19.55 14.60
N ASN A 201 1.81 -19.26 13.63
CA ASN A 201 2.03 -18.16 12.70
C ASN A 201 1.99 -16.79 13.41
N MET A 202 1.08 -16.61 14.37
CA MET A 202 1.01 -15.37 15.16
C MET A 202 2.27 -15.17 16.00
N GLN A 203 2.81 -16.23 16.61
CA GLN A 203 4.06 -16.16 17.36
C GLN A 203 5.25 -15.82 16.46
N GLU A 204 5.29 -16.36 15.24
CA GLU A 204 6.29 -16.01 14.23
C GLU A 204 6.16 -14.53 13.81
N ILE A 205 4.94 -14.06 13.51
CA ILE A 205 4.67 -12.66 13.15
C ILE A 205 5.05 -11.71 14.29
N PHE A 206 4.67 -12.00 15.53
CA PHE A 206 5.01 -11.16 16.68
C PHE A 206 6.51 -11.18 17.01
N GLY A 207 7.16 -12.35 16.87
CA GLY A 207 8.61 -12.48 17.01
C GLY A 207 9.35 -11.65 15.97
N ASP A 208 8.86 -11.66 14.72
CA ASP A 208 9.47 -10.90 13.63
C ASP A 208 9.24 -9.39 13.79
N LEU A 209 8.06 -8.97 14.26
CA LEU A 209 7.71 -7.55 14.45
C LEU A 209 8.73 -6.79 15.31
N ASN A 210 9.31 -7.44 16.32
CA ASN A 210 10.34 -6.86 17.20
C ASN A 210 11.66 -6.53 16.47
N ARG A 211 11.90 -7.11 15.30
CA ARG A 211 13.08 -6.85 14.46
C ARG A 211 12.86 -5.69 13.48
N HIS A 212 11.64 -5.16 13.35
CA HIS A 212 11.32 -4.09 12.41
C HIS A 212 11.43 -2.70 13.02
N SER A 213 11.74 -1.72 12.17
CA SER A 213 11.78 -0.31 12.52
C SER A 213 11.11 0.51 11.42
N SER A 214 10.22 1.42 11.82
CA SER A 214 9.55 2.35 10.90
C SER A 214 10.10 3.77 10.97
N PHE A 215 11.07 4.02 11.86
CA PHE A 215 11.59 5.36 12.15
C PHE A 215 13.10 5.49 11.94
N ARG A 216 13.83 4.37 11.99
CA ARG A 216 15.29 4.31 11.87
C ARG A 216 15.69 3.26 10.84
N TYR A 217 16.81 3.49 10.17
CA TYR A 217 17.47 2.45 9.39
C TYR A 217 18.07 1.43 10.36
N ILE A 218 17.91 0.16 10.01
CA ILE A 218 18.33 -0.99 10.84
C ILE A 218 19.06 -2.05 10.00
N ASN A 219 19.13 -1.85 8.69
CA ASN A 219 19.82 -2.72 7.74
C ASN A 219 20.75 -1.84 6.89
N ASP A 220 22.05 -1.98 7.10
CA ASP A 220 23.12 -1.38 6.32
C ASP A 220 24.21 -2.44 6.06
N GLY A 221 24.90 -2.33 4.93
CA GLY A 221 25.96 -3.26 4.55
C GLY A 221 25.51 -4.71 4.35
N SER A 222 24.23 -4.97 4.08
CA SER A 222 23.69 -6.33 3.87
C SER A 222 24.12 -6.94 2.55
N LEU A 223 24.36 -6.12 1.53
CA LEU A 223 24.91 -6.55 0.25
C LEU A 223 26.44 -6.51 0.31
N ALA A 224 27.07 -7.68 0.14
CA ALA A 224 28.51 -7.83 0.09
C ALA A 224 29.09 -7.28 -1.23
N GLU A 225 30.40 -6.99 -1.26
CA GLU A 225 31.04 -6.47 -2.47
C GLU A 225 30.95 -7.47 -3.64
N ASP A 226 30.95 -8.77 -3.37
CA ASP A 226 30.77 -9.82 -4.38
C ASP A 226 29.42 -9.72 -5.12
N TYR A 227 28.36 -9.29 -4.43
CA TYR A 227 27.06 -9.01 -5.06
C TYR A 227 27.22 -7.88 -6.09
N PHE A 228 27.86 -6.79 -5.70
CA PHE A 228 28.05 -5.64 -6.59
C PHE A 228 28.99 -5.95 -7.75
N HIS A 229 30.01 -6.77 -7.53
CA HIS A 229 30.89 -7.27 -8.59
C HIS A 229 30.11 -8.07 -9.62
N THR A 230 29.33 -9.06 -9.16
CA THR A 230 28.49 -9.90 -10.03
C THR A 230 27.46 -9.06 -10.80
N ALA A 231 26.81 -8.10 -10.13
CA ALA A 231 25.89 -7.18 -10.79
C ALA A 231 26.58 -6.27 -11.81
N ALA A 232 27.81 -5.81 -11.53
CA ALA A 232 28.59 -5.00 -12.45
C ALA A 232 29.00 -5.78 -13.72
N GLU A 233 29.35 -7.07 -13.59
CA GLU A 233 29.65 -7.94 -14.74
C GLU A 233 28.45 -8.13 -15.67
N SER A 234 27.23 -8.06 -15.12
CA SER A 234 25.98 -8.20 -15.88
C SER A 234 25.47 -6.90 -16.53
N LEU A 235 26.20 -5.78 -16.42
CA LEU A 235 25.75 -4.48 -16.97
C LEU A 235 25.57 -4.47 -18.49
N ASP A 236 26.22 -5.39 -19.20
CA ASP A 236 26.09 -5.54 -20.66
C ASP A 236 24.89 -6.42 -21.07
N ASP A 237 24.23 -7.12 -20.13
CA ASP A 237 22.93 -7.74 -20.39
C ASP A 237 21.90 -6.61 -20.67
N PRO A 238 21.23 -6.61 -21.84
CA PRO A 238 20.30 -5.56 -22.25
C PRO A 238 18.98 -5.57 -21.46
N TYR A 239 18.83 -6.45 -20.47
CA TYR A 239 17.63 -6.59 -19.67
C TYR A 239 17.90 -6.37 -18.18
N ILE A 240 16.83 -5.99 -17.49
CA ILE A 240 16.67 -6.13 -16.04
C ILE A 240 15.52 -7.12 -15.81
N TYR A 241 15.65 -7.96 -14.79
CA TYR A 241 14.70 -9.01 -14.51
C TYR A 241 13.82 -8.61 -13.32
N ILE A 242 12.51 -8.76 -13.48
CA ILE A 242 11.52 -8.51 -12.43
C ILE A 242 10.94 -9.85 -12.04
N ILE A 243 11.08 -10.18 -10.76
CA ILE A 243 10.67 -11.46 -10.20
C ILE A 243 9.44 -11.22 -9.33
N ILE A 244 8.33 -11.87 -9.67
CA ILE A 244 7.08 -11.78 -8.92
C ILE A 244 6.82 -13.14 -8.27
N SER A 245 6.81 -13.20 -6.94
CA SER A 245 6.73 -14.46 -6.21
C SER A 245 5.63 -14.48 -5.16
N ASN A 246 5.18 -15.70 -4.85
CA ASN A 246 4.38 -15.99 -3.67
C ASN A 246 5.27 -16.73 -2.66
N THR A 247 5.86 -15.97 -1.73
CA THR A 247 6.92 -16.51 -0.85
C THR A 247 6.40 -17.27 0.37
N GLY A 248 5.08 -17.29 0.59
CA GLY A 248 4.44 -18.10 1.62
C GLY A 248 4.82 -17.81 3.08
N SER A 249 5.65 -16.80 3.37
CA SER A 249 6.04 -16.44 4.75
C SER A 249 4.82 -15.99 5.57
N ALA A 250 4.82 -16.16 6.90
CA ALA A 250 3.69 -15.77 7.73
C ALA A 250 3.33 -14.28 7.59
N ALA A 251 4.34 -13.41 7.43
CA ALA A 251 4.16 -11.99 7.11
C ALA A 251 3.57 -11.79 5.70
N SER A 252 4.08 -12.50 4.70
CA SER A 252 3.58 -12.48 3.32
C SER A 252 2.12 -12.98 3.24
N GLU A 253 1.73 -13.96 4.07
CA GLU A 253 0.36 -14.46 4.15
C GLU A 253 -0.58 -13.44 4.79
N LEU A 254 -0.15 -12.79 5.87
CA LEU A 254 -0.90 -11.69 6.47
C LEU A 254 -1.11 -10.57 5.45
N ILE A 255 -0.04 -10.16 4.74
CA ILE A 255 -0.12 -9.18 3.65
C ILE A 255 -1.07 -9.66 2.54
N SER A 256 -1.04 -10.95 2.17
CA SER A 256 -1.93 -11.51 1.14
C SER A 256 -3.41 -11.47 1.55
N LEU A 257 -3.73 -11.54 2.85
CA LEU A 257 -5.11 -11.35 3.34
C LEU A 257 -5.55 -9.89 3.17
N PHE A 258 -4.63 -8.94 3.35
CA PHE A 258 -4.91 -7.50 3.17
C PHE A 258 -4.94 -7.07 1.70
N THR A 259 -4.07 -7.62 0.85
CA THR A 259 -4.00 -7.28 -0.58
C THR A 259 -4.91 -8.13 -1.45
N GLN A 260 -5.40 -9.26 -0.94
CA GLN A 260 -6.20 -10.26 -1.65
C GLN A 260 -5.56 -10.80 -2.94
N LYS A 261 -4.24 -10.67 -3.11
CA LYS A 261 -3.51 -11.16 -4.30
C LYS A 261 -2.60 -12.33 -3.95
N GLN A 262 -2.52 -13.30 -4.88
CA GLN A 262 -1.72 -14.52 -4.72
C GLN A 262 -0.21 -14.23 -4.76
N PHE A 263 0.22 -13.25 -5.57
CA PHE A 263 1.59 -12.76 -5.61
C PHE A 263 1.74 -11.55 -4.68
N ASN A 264 2.64 -11.66 -3.72
CA ASN A 264 2.79 -10.69 -2.63
C ASN A 264 4.22 -10.18 -2.47
N HIS A 265 5.15 -10.64 -3.31
CA HIS A 265 6.54 -10.18 -3.29
C HIS A 265 7.04 -9.84 -4.69
N ALA A 266 7.94 -8.87 -4.75
CA ALA A 266 8.59 -8.41 -5.97
C ALA A 266 10.08 -8.18 -5.72
N SER A 267 10.92 -8.68 -6.62
CA SER A 267 12.38 -8.53 -6.56
C SER A 267 12.92 -8.08 -7.92
N LEU A 268 14.14 -7.55 -7.90
CA LEU A 268 14.88 -7.11 -9.09
C LEU A 268 16.13 -7.98 -9.25
N SER A 269 16.55 -8.29 -10.48
CA SER A 269 17.85 -8.92 -10.74
C SER A 269 18.51 -8.31 -11.98
N PHE A 270 19.83 -8.20 -11.95
CA PHE A 270 20.66 -7.67 -13.04
C PHE A 270 21.09 -8.72 -14.06
N ASP A 271 20.92 -10.00 -13.78
CA ASP A 271 21.41 -11.10 -14.62
C ASP A 271 20.33 -12.15 -14.88
N GLN A 272 20.43 -12.80 -16.04
CA GLN A 272 19.50 -13.85 -16.46
C GLN A 272 19.56 -15.10 -15.57
N ASP A 273 20.72 -15.38 -14.97
CA ASP A 273 20.93 -16.55 -14.10
C ASP A 273 20.35 -16.33 -12.69
N LEU A 274 19.78 -15.14 -12.42
CA LEU A 274 19.19 -14.76 -11.15
C LEU A 274 20.17 -14.87 -9.96
N LYS A 275 21.45 -14.58 -10.17
CA LYS A 275 22.47 -14.55 -9.11
C LYS A 275 22.42 -13.24 -8.31
N THR A 276 21.89 -12.19 -8.90
CA THR A 276 21.84 -10.83 -8.34
C THR A 276 20.42 -10.42 -7.93
N ILE A 277 19.60 -11.35 -7.46
CA ILE A 277 18.27 -11.00 -6.96
C ILE A 277 18.42 -10.12 -5.71
N VAL A 278 17.72 -9.00 -5.71
CA VAL A 278 17.69 -8.04 -4.61
C VAL A 278 16.27 -7.55 -4.37
N SER A 279 15.89 -7.40 -3.11
CA SER A 279 14.63 -6.78 -2.74
C SER A 279 14.68 -6.15 -1.36
N TYR A 280 13.59 -5.45 -1.02
CA TYR A 280 13.25 -5.17 0.36
C TYR A 280 12.46 -6.35 0.93
N ASN A 281 12.98 -7.02 1.95
CA ASN A 281 12.33 -8.17 2.58
C ASN A 281 12.50 -8.18 4.11
N GLY A 282 11.89 -9.15 4.78
CA GLY A 282 11.93 -9.31 6.23
C GLY A 282 13.29 -9.73 6.81
N GLY A 283 14.27 -10.06 5.96
CA GLY A 283 15.56 -10.61 6.37
C GLY A 283 15.40 -12.02 6.92
N GLU A 284 15.90 -13.02 6.20
CA GLU A 284 15.92 -14.39 6.70
C GLU A 284 16.75 -14.44 7.98
N ARG A 285 16.11 -14.66 9.15
CA ARG A 285 16.58 -14.87 10.55
C ARG A 285 17.91 -14.23 11.02
N VAL A 286 18.95 -14.27 10.20
CA VAL A 286 20.29 -13.69 10.33
C VAL A 286 20.36 -12.21 9.94
N TYR A 287 19.60 -11.75 8.93
CA TYR A 287 19.70 -10.37 8.42
C TYR A 287 18.58 -9.45 8.92
N PRO A 288 18.83 -8.16 9.20
CA PRO A 288 17.76 -7.23 9.58
C PRO A 288 16.77 -6.97 8.42
N PRO A 289 15.49 -6.66 8.69
CA PRO A 289 14.53 -6.30 7.65
C PRO A 289 14.95 -5.04 6.88
N GLY A 290 14.97 -5.10 5.55
CA GLY A 290 15.43 -4.01 4.70
C GLY A 290 15.86 -4.52 3.32
N LEU A 291 16.81 -3.82 2.71
CA LEU A 291 17.45 -4.23 1.46
C LEU A 291 18.30 -5.49 1.71
N ASN A 292 18.06 -6.58 0.97
CA ASN A 292 18.84 -7.82 1.09
C ASN A 292 18.96 -8.50 -0.27
N GLN A 293 20.05 -9.25 -0.47
CA GLN A 293 20.16 -10.20 -1.58
C GLN A 293 19.23 -11.39 -1.30
N GLU A 294 18.60 -11.93 -2.33
CA GLU A 294 17.80 -13.15 -2.25
C GLU A 294 18.45 -14.27 -3.06
N MET A 295 18.34 -15.48 -2.55
CA MET A 295 18.71 -16.70 -3.28
C MET A 295 17.44 -17.33 -3.84
N LEU A 296 17.52 -17.99 -4.99
CA LEU A 296 16.34 -18.59 -5.61
C LEU A 296 15.70 -19.64 -4.68
N GLU A 297 16.54 -20.39 -3.97
CA GLU A 297 16.19 -21.40 -2.98
C GLU A 297 15.38 -20.82 -1.81
N ALA A 298 15.58 -19.54 -1.48
CA ALA A 298 14.86 -18.85 -0.42
C ALA A 298 13.35 -18.68 -0.73
N PHE A 299 12.96 -18.83 -2.00
CA PHE A 299 11.56 -18.80 -2.41
C PHE A 299 10.84 -20.16 -2.22
N HIS A 300 11.58 -21.26 -1.97
CA HIS A 300 11.03 -22.62 -1.80
C HIS A 300 10.54 -22.89 -0.37
N LYS A 301 9.79 -21.96 0.23
CA LYS A 301 9.33 -22.11 1.63
C LYS A 301 8.05 -22.93 1.79
N LYS A 302 7.35 -23.23 0.69
CA LYS A 302 6.13 -24.06 0.64
C LYS A 302 6.03 -24.83 -0.66
N ALA A 303 5.27 -25.93 -0.64
CA ALA A 303 5.01 -26.82 -1.79
C ALA A 303 4.13 -26.20 -2.89
N ASP A 304 3.57 -25.00 -2.67
CA ASP A 304 2.78 -24.25 -3.66
C ASP A 304 3.44 -22.91 -4.03
N ALA A 305 4.71 -22.71 -3.65
CA ALA A 305 5.45 -21.51 -4.02
C ALA A 305 5.74 -21.50 -5.53
N SER A 306 5.40 -20.38 -6.16
CA SER A 306 5.64 -20.14 -7.58
C SER A 306 6.30 -18.78 -7.77
N VAL A 307 7.22 -18.73 -8.74
CA VAL A 307 7.99 -17.54 -9.09
C VAL A 307 7.79 -17.28 -10.58
N LEU A 308 7.30 -16.09 -10.92
CA LEU A 308 7.20 -15.61 -12.30
C LEU A 308 8.36 -14.68 -12.59
N ILE A 309 9.05 -14.92 -13.70
CA ILE A 309 10.21 -14.13 -14.12
C ILE A 309 9.85 -13.39 -15.40
N TYR A 310 9.99 -12.07 -15.34
CA TYR A 310 9.85 -11.17 -16.47
C TYR A 310 11.18 -10.47 -16.74
N ARG A 311 11.40 -10.05 -17.97
CA ARG A 311 12.51 -9.18 -18.36
C ARG A 311 11.99 -7.88 -18.97
N LEU A 312 12.69 -6.79 -18.70
CA LEU A 312 12.43 -5.45 -19.22
C LEU A 312 13.68 -4.96 -19.93
N ALA A 313 13.54 -4.52 -21.17
CA ALA A 313 14.65 -3.95 -21.93
C ALA A 313 15.11 -2.64 -21.30
N VAL A 314 16.40 -2.53 -21.01
CA VAL A 314 17.03 -1.35 -20.40
C VAL A 314 18.39 -1.09 -21.01
N THR A 315 18.83 0.16 -20.95
CA THR A 315 20.19 0.53 -21.34
C THR A 315 21.18 0.23 -20.21
N ARG A 316 22.45 0.00 -20.57
CA ARG A 316 23.55 -0.10 -19.60
C ARG A 316 23.56 1.07 -18.60
N LYS A 317 23.36 2.30 -19.08
CA LYS A 317 23.30 3.51 -18.24
C LYS A 317 22.15 3.48 -17.22
N GLN A 318 21.01 2.90 -17.58
CA GLN A 318 19.89 2.70 -16.66
C GLN A 318 20.26 1.70 -15.56
N LYS A 319 20.89 0.57 -15.93
CA LYS A 319 21.38 -0.42 -14.94
C LYS A 319 22.44 0.17 -14.02
N GLU A 320 23.41 0.90 -14.55
CA GLU A 320 24.44 1.61 -13.76
C GLU A 320 23.80 2.55 -12.72
N LYS A 321 22.75 3.29 -13.12
CA LYS A 321 22.04 4.20 -12.22
C LYS A 321 21.30 3.45 -11.10
N MET A 322 20.62 2.35 -11.42
CA MET A 322 20.00 1.48 -10.42
C MET A 322 21.05 0.92 -9.45
N LEU A 323 22.14 0.35 -9.99
CA LEU A 323 23.19 -0.28 -9.18
C LEU A 323 23.87 0.72 -8.24
N THR A 324 24.14 1.93 -8.73
CA THR A 324 24.70 3.03 -7.92
C THR A 324 23.75 3.41 -6.79
N THR A 325 22.46 3.55 -7.10
CA THR A 325 21.43 3.87 -6.10
C THR A 325 21.30 2.76 -5.04
N ILE A 326 21.36 1.49 -5.46
CA ILE A 326 21.34 0.34 -4.54
C ILE A 326 22.56 0.36 -3.61
N ARG A 327 23.75 0.69 -4.13
CA ARG A 327 24.96 0.85 -3.32
C ARG A 327 24.81 1.98 -2.30
N GLU A 328 24.31 3.14 -2.72
CA GLU A 328 24.03 4.26 -1.81
C GLU A 328 23.03 3.90 -0.71
N ILE A 329 21.97 3.13 -1.03
CA ILE A 329 21.00 2.63 -0.04
C ILE A 329 21.69 1.66 0.94
N ASN A 330 22.52 0.75 0.43
CA ASN A 330 23.27 -0.22 1.24
C ASN A 330 24.21 0.46 2.24
N GLU A 331 24.86 1.55 1.83
CA GLU A 331 25.77 2.36 2.68
C GLU A 331 25.02 3.26 3.66
N THR A 332 23.93 3.89 3.21
CA THR A 332 23.13 4.81 4.04
C THR A 332 22.29 4.07 5.08
N GLY A 333 21.89 2.85 4.74
CA GLY A 333 20.96 2.03 5.50
C GLY A 333 19.51 2.11 5.00
N SER A 334 18.77 1.07 5.35
CA SER A 334 17.42 0.76 4.93
C SER A 334 16.60 0.13 6.07
N ALA A 335 15.28 0.06 5.89
CA ALA A 335 14.40 -0.77 6.72
C ALA A 335 13.15 -1.20 5.95
N TYR A 336 12.53 -2.31 6.33
CA TYR A 336 11.26 -2.73 5.74
C TYR A 336 10.07 -1.95 6.32
N ASN A 337 9.20 -1.40 5.45
CA ASN A 337 8.09 -0.54 5.85
C ASN A 337 6.81 -1.31 6.29
N ILE A 338 6.83 -1.92 7.47
CA ILE A 338 5.63 -2.60 8.02
C ILE A 338 4.47 -1.62 8.24
N LEU A 339 4.70 -0.44 8.84
CA LEU A 339 3.62 0.52 9.11
C LEU A 339 3.00 1.08 7.82
N GLY A 340 3.77 1.14 6.73
CA GLY A 340 3.31 1.52 5.41
C GLY A 340 2.22 0.63 4.83
N LEU A 341 2.03 -0.60 5.33
CA LEU A 341 0.89 -1.44 4.95
C LEU A 341 -0.45 -0.85 5.40
N LEU A 342 -0.45 -0.06 6.47
CA LEU A 342 -1.64 0.63 6.99
C LEU A 342 -1.71 2.09 6.54
N THR A 343 -0.58 2.78 6.50
CA THR A 343 -0.55 4.23 6.26
C THR A 343 -0.20 4.61 4.82
N LYS A 344 0.35 3.70 4.01
CA LYS A 344 0.88 3.91 2.66
C LYS A 344 1.92 5.03 2.53
N HIS A 345 2.47 5.47 3.66
CA HIS A 345 3.46 6.54 3.76
C HIS A 345 4.67 6.04 4.55
N SER A 346 5.84 6.57 4.20
CA SER A 346 7.08 6.31 4.89
C SER A 346 7.67 7.61 5.40
N LEU A 347 8.21 7.60 6.61
CA LEU A 347 8.83 8.78 7.23
C LEU A 347 10.25 9.05 6.72
N ARG A 348 10.89 8.05 6.08
CA ARG A 348 12.25 8.15 5.53
C ARG A 348 12.32 7.48 4.16
N ARG A 349 13.20 8.01 3.30
CA ARG A 349 13.31 7.60 1.89
C ARG A 349 13.65 6.12 1.71
N ASN A 350 14.56 5.56 2.52
CA ASN A 350 15.00 4.16 2.39
C ASN A 350 14.21 3.18 3.26
N ILE A 351 13.04 3.58 3.77
CA ILE A 351 12.10 2.68 4.44
C ILE A 351 10.99 2.36 3.44
N MET A 352 11.04 1.19 2.83
CA MET A 352 10.20 0.80 1.70
C MET A 352 9.68 -0.64 1.87
N PHE A 353 8.66 -1.00 1.10
CA PHE A 353 8.28 -2.40 0.87
C PHE A 353 8.80 -2.87 -0.50
N CYS A 354 8.74 -4.18 -0.77
CA CYS A 354 9.37 -4.82 -1.93
C CYS A 354 8.99 -4.19 -3.28
N SER A 355 7.69 -4.04 -3.57
CA SER A 355 7.20 -3.46 -4.82
C SER A 355 7.50 -1.96 -4.95
N GLN A 356 7.50 -1.20 -3.85
CA GLN A 356 7.93 0.20 -3.85
C GLN A 356 9.39 0.32 -4.23
N PHE A 357 10.26 -0.55 -3.69
CA PHE A 357 11.68 -0.57 -4.03
C PHE A 357 11.90 -0.85 -5.52
N VAL A 358 11.33 -1.94 -6.05
CA VAL A 358 11.46 -2.31 -7.47
C VAL A 358 11.00 -1.14 -8.36
N TYR A 359 9.82 -0.58 -8.08
CA TYR A 359 9.30 0.54 -8.88
C TYR A 359 10.17 1.79 -8.76
N SER A 360 10.70 2.08 -7.57
CA SER A 360 11.58 3.24 -7.35
C SER A 360 12.89 3.10 -8.12
N MET A 361 13.46 1.89 -8.23
CA MET A 361 14.67 1.65 -9.04
C MET A 361 14.38 1.89 -10.53
N LEU A 362 13.25 1.38 -11.03
CA LEU A 362 12.82 1.65 -12.41
C LEU A 362 12.59 3.15 -12.63
N GLN A 363 11.90 3.83 -11.73
CA GLN A 363 11.60 5.26 -11.85
C GLN A 363 12.87 6.12 -11.80
N ILE A 364 13.81 5.82 -10.90
CA ILE A 364 15.10 6.52 -10.79
C ILE A 364 15.91 6.34 -12.08
N ALA A 365 15.89 5.16 -12.67
CA ALA A 365 16.53 4.90 -13.95
C ALA A 365 15.79 5.55 -15.14
N GLY A 366 14.53 5.95 -14.99
CA GLY A 366 13.68 6.32 -16.12
C GLY A 366 13.31 5.13 -17.00
N ALA A 367 13.16 3.95 -16.38
CA ALA A 367 12.75 2.70 -16.99
C ALA A 367 11.33 2.27 -16.53
N ASN A 368 10.62 3.10 -15.76
CA ASN A 368 9.24 2.82 -15.40
C ASN A 368 8.34 2.91 -16.65
N TYR A 369 7.47 1.92 -16.83
CA TYR A 369 6.57 1.80 -17.99
C TYR A 369 5.09 2.01 -17.62
N PHE A 370 4.82 2.32 -16.35
CA PHE A 370 3.52 2.76 -15.86
C PHE A 370 3.73 3.86 -14.81
N GLU A 371 2.65 4.60 -14.53
CA GLU A 371 2.64 5.71 -13.57
C GLU A 371 1.77 5.37 -12.36
N LYS A 372 2.42 5.29 -11.20
CA LYS A 372 1.76 5.14 -9.90
C LYS A 372 2.65 5.74 -8.82
N GLN A 373 2.04 6.22 -7.73
CA GLN A 373 2.83 6.63 -6.57
C GLN A 373 3.58 5.41 -6.00
N PRO A 374 4.91 5.48 -5.74
CA PRO A 374 5.70 4.31 -5.32
C PRO A 374 5.12 3.58 -4.09
N GLY A 375 4.63 4.34 -3.10
CA GLY A 375 3.96 3.82 -1.89
C GLY A 375 2.60 3.15 -2.13
N MET A 376 2.10 3.14 -3.36
CA MET A 376 0.83 2.53 -3.78
C MET A 376 1.03 1.34 -4.74
N VAL A 377 2.27 1.02 -5.12
CA VAL A 377 2.58 -0.06 -6.07
C VAL A 377 2.44 -1.42 -5.39
N GLN A 378 1.67 -2.32 -5.99
CA GLN A 378 1.54 -3.72 -5.60
C GLN A 378 2.41 -4.58 -6.52
N PRO A 379 2.90 -5.75 -6.06
CA PRO A 379 3.69 -6.67 -6.90
C PRO A 379 3.02 -7.04 -8.23
N THR A 380 1.70 -7.23 -8.24
CA THR A 380 0.97 -7.54 -9.48
C THR A 380 0.83 -6.37 -10.44
N ASP A 381 0.99 -5.12 -9.97
CA ASP A 381 0.87 -3.95 -10.84
C ASP A 381 1.93 -3.97 -11.96
N PHE A 382 3.10 -4.56 -11.69
CA PHE A 382 4.14 -4.71 -12.71
C PHE A 382 3.62 -5.48 -13.94
N ILE A 383 2.67 -6.39 -13.74
CA ILE A 383 2.05 -7.18 -14.81
C ILE A 383 0.75 -6.52 -15.28
N GLU A 384 -0.12 -6.13 -14.36
CA GLU A 384 -1.47 -5.63 -14.66
C GLU A 384 -1.48 -4.24 -15.32
N LEU A 385 -0.47 -3.41 -15.05
CA LEU A 385 -0.35 -2.06 -15.61
C LEU A 385 0.60 -1.98 -16.81
N ASP A 386 1.08 -3.12 -17.32
CA ASP A 386 1.88 -3.18 -18.54
C ASP A 386 1.02 -3.09 -19.81
N TYR A 387 0.32 -1.97 -19.97
CA TYR A 387 -0.59 -1.74 -21.11
C TYR A 387 0.12 -1.72 -22.46
N HIS A 388 1.42 -1.40 -22.47
CA HIS A 388 2.25 -1.29 -23.66
C HIS A 388 3.17 -2.51 -23.88
N ARG A 389 2.98 -3.59 -23.12
CA ARG A 389 3.71 -4.87 -23.25
C ARG A 389 5.22 -4.69 -23.27
N GLN A 390 5.73 -3.86 -22.36
CA GLN A 390 7.15 -3.62 -22.18
C GLN A 390 7.84 -4.81 -21.48
N LEU A 391 7.10 -5.59 -20.69
CA LEU A 391 7.60 -6.81 -20.07
C LEU A 391 7.48 -8.01 -21.01
N GLU A 392 8.56 -8.76 -21.09
CA GLU A 392 8.58 -10.07 -21.72
C GLU A 392 8.62 -11.15 -20.64
N TYR A 393 7.69 -12.10 -20.71
CA TYR A 393 7.69 -13.27 -19.83
C TYR A 393 8.85 -14.21 -20.20
N VAL A 394 9.63 -14.61 -19.21
CA VAL A 394 10.80 -15.50 -19.39
C VAL A 394 10.45 -16.92 -19.00
N SER A 395 10.04 -17.14 -17.75
CA SER A 395 9.68 -18.47 -17.23
C SER A 395 8.90 -18.39 -15.92
N GLU A 396 8.34 -19.54 -15.53
CA GLU A 396 7.75 -19.77 -14.22
C GLU A 396 8.50 -20.92 -13.56
N ILE A 397 8.88 -20.74 -12.31
CA ILE A 397 9.46 -21.79 -11.48
C ILE A 397 8.42 -22.19 -10.45
N LYS A 398 8.01 -23.46 -10.48
CA LYS A 398 7.14 -24.10 -9.48
C LYS A 398 8.00 -25.04 -8.65
N PHE A 399 7.88 -24.94 -7.33
CA PHE A 399 8.68 -25.70 -6.38
C PHE A 399 8.00 -26.97 -5.90
#